data_AF-M2QEX3-F1
#
_entry.id   AF-M2QEX3-F1
#
_cell.length_a   1.000
_cell.length_b   1.000
_cell.length_c   1.000
_cell.angle_alpha   90.00
_cell.angle_beta   90.00
_cell.angle_gamma   90.00
#
_symmetry.space_group_name_H-M   'P 1'
#
loop_
_entity.id
_entity.type
_entity.pdbx_description
1 polymer ?
#
loop_
_entity_poly.entity_id
_entity_poly.type
_entity_poly.pdbx_seq_one_letter_code
_entity_poly.pdbx_strand_id
1 'polypeptide(L)'
;VERRRATLADVLIFDILLSTGGIPHPDSLYPPQDVDGLHRLLDAIAGTTYDALKKDCLVYFLLKWHQDGREDRFRDDRCIPPQFVALADAYWYLDSGINIARAVSLLADARLNRDYASKIIQILSVENDSKLVRKYVRTAKPLLTEPDDIDAWTIALAESKMMDAWLYQRTFSETSEMRERLILRLLD
;
A
#
# COMPACT_ATOMS: atom_id res chain seq x y z
N VAL A 1 5.06 -15.20 0.84
CA VAL A 1 4.15 -14.06 1.08
C VAL A 1 3.93 -13.84 2.58
N GLU A 2 3.94 -14.90 3.35
CA GLU A 2 3.63 -15.04 4.77
C GLU A 2 4.64 -14.30 5.65
N ARG A 3 5.95 -14.42 5.36
CA ARG A 3 6.97 -13.61 6.05
C ARG A 3 6.71 -12.11 5.85
N ARG A 4 6.31 -11.72 4.65
CA ARG A 4 6.03 -10.31 4.31
C ARG A 4 4.77 -9.82 4.99
N ARG A 5 3.72 -10.64 5.01
CA ARG A 5 2.49 -10.42 5.77
C ARG A 5 2.79 -10.20 7.27
N ALA A 6 3.61 -11.06 7.88
CA ALA A 6 4.01 -10.92 9.29
C ALA A 6 4.75 -9.60 9.58
N THR A 7 5.60 -9.13 8.67
CA THR A 7 6.26 -7.82 8.81
C THR A 7 5.31 -6.62 8.64
N LEU A 8 4.14 -6.83 8.05
CA LEU A 8 3.16 -5.80 7.72
C LEU A 8 1.92 -5.90 8.62
N ALA A 9 2.11 -6.22 9.91
CA ALA A 9 1.03 -6.38 10.88
C ALA A 9 -0.06 -7.36 10.41
N ASP A 10 0.38 -8.49 9.87
CA ASP A 10 -0.44 -9.62 9.41
C ASP A 10 -1.42 -9.34 8.27
N VAL A 11 -1.31 -8.17 7.62
CA VAL A 11 -2.21 -7.75 6.55
C VAL A 11 -1.41 -7.20 5.37
N LEU A 12 -1.70 -7.66 4.17
CA LEU A 12 -1.21 -7.12 2.90
C LEU A 12 -2.23 -6.18 2.27
N ILE A 13 -1.82 -5.35 1.32
CA ILE A 13 -2.77 -4.54 0.55
C ILE A 13 -3.75 -5.45 -0.19
N PHE A 14 -3.27 -6.55 -0.76
CA PHE A 14 -4.13 -7.50 -1.46
C PHE A 14 -5.22 -8.09 -0.55
N ASP A 15 -4.93 -8.34 0.73
CA ASP A 15 -5.96 -8.78 1.68
C ASP A 15 -7.02 -7.70 1.88
N ILE A 16 -6.62 -6.43 1.98
CA ILE A 16 -7.56 -5.30 2.10
C ILE A 16 -8.44 -5.21 0.84
N LEU A 17 -7.87 -5.42 -0.34
CA LEU A 17 -8.63 -5.44 -1.60
C LEU A 17 -9.64 -6.59 -1.62
N LEU A 18 -9.25 -7.81 -1.23
CA LEU A 18 -10.16 -8.95 -1.16
C LEU A 18 -11.28 -8.72 -0.13
N SER A 19 -10.95 -8.23 1.06
CA SER A 19 -11.92 -7.85 2.10
C SER A 19 -12.92 -6.80 1.63
N THR A 20 -12.43 -5.76 0.96
CA THR A 20 -13.29 -4.68 0.43
C THR A 20 -14.21 -5.19 -0.69
N GLY A 21 -13.80 -6.25 -1.41
CA GLY A 21 -14.63 -6.96 -2.38
C GLY A 21 -15.66 -7.93 -1.78
N GLY A 22 -15.68 -8.09 -0.45
CA GLY A 22 -16.63 -8.94 0.27
C GLY A 22 -16.10 -10.32 0.66
N ILE A 23 -14.78 -10.56 0.61
CA ILE A 23 -14.17 -11.83 1.05
C ILE A 23 -13.75 -11.70 2.53
N PRO A 24 -14.41 -12.36 3.49
CA PRO A 24 -14.23 -12.07 4.92
C PRO A 24 -12.90 -12.56 5.52
N HIS A 25 -12.28 -13.60 4.95
CA HIS A 25 -11.02 -14.18 5.45
C HIS A 25 -9.99 -14.34 4.31
N PRO A 26 -9.45 -13.24 3.76
CA PRO A 26 -8.52 -13.29 2.64
C PRO A 26 -7.24 -14.08 2.93
N ASP A 27 -6.76 -14.03 4.17
CA ASP A 27 -5.59 -14.73 4.68
C ASP A 27 -5.70 -16.25 4.57
N SER A 28 -6.92 -16.79 4.61
CA SER A 28 -7.19 -18.22 4.41
C SER A 28 -7.16 -18.66 2.95
N LEU A 29 -7.29 -17.72 2.00
CA LEU A 29 -7.36 -17.99 0.57
C LEU A 29 -6.10 -17.56 -0.18
N TYR A 30 -5.38 -16.58 0.36
CA TYR A 30 -4.20 -15.99 -0.27
C TYR A 30 -2.98 -16.01 0.67
N PRO A 31 -1.82 -16.51 0.22
CA PRO A 31 -1.57 -17.05 -1.12
C PRO A 31 -2.13 -18.47 -1.32
N PRO A 32 -2.52 -18.84 -2.54
CA PRO A 32 -2.87 -20.23 -2.85
C PRO A 32 -1.62 -21.12 -2.75
N GLN A 33 -1.75 -22.27 -2.09
CA GLN A 33 -0.64 -23.22 -1.91
C GLN A 33 -0.56 -24.27 -3.02
N ASP A 34 -1.65 -24.47 -3.74
CA ASP A 34 -1.81 -25.45 -4.82
C ASP A 34 -2.80 -24.94 -5.88
N VAL A 35 -2.98 -25.73 -6.93
CA VAL A 35 -3.87 -25.41 -8.06
C VAL A 35 -5.33 -25.30 -7.62
N ASP A 36 -5.78 -26.15 -6.70
CA ASP A 36 -7.15 -26.13 -6.18
C ASP A 36 -7.40 -24.90 -5.30
N GLY A 37 -6.40 -24.47 -4.52
CA GLY A 37 -6.40 -23.20 -3.79
C GLY A 37 -6.48 -22.01 -4.73
N LEU A 38 -5.77 -22.05 -5.87
CA LEU A 38 -5.87 -21.00 -6.88
C LEU A 38 -7.27 -20.95 -7.50
N HIS A 39 -7.88 -22.09 -7.84
CA HIS A 39 -9.25 -22.13 -8.34
C HIS A 39 -10.24 -21.54 -7.32
N ARG A 40 -10.14 -21.93 -6.04
CA ARG A 40 -10.97 -21.37 -4.96
C ARG A 40 -10.81 -19.86 -4.82
N LEU A 41 -9.58 -19.35 -4.93
CA LEU A 41 -9.33 -17.90 -4.87
C LEU A 41 -9.93 -17.18 -6.08
N LEU A 42 -9.79 -17.73 -7.29
CA LEU A 42 -10.38 -17.15 -8.50
C LEU A 42 -11.91 -17.16 -8.46
N ASP A 43 -12.52 -18.24 -7.96
CA ASP A 43 -13.97 -18.32 -7.76
C ASP A 43 -14.45 -17.31 -6.72
N ALA A 44 -13.72 -17.14 -5.62
CA ALA A 44 -14.00 -16.11 -4.63
C ALA A 44 -13.93 -14.70 -5.24
N ILE A 45 -12.90 -14.41 -6.05
CA ILE A 45 -12.75 -13.14 -6.77
C ILE A 45 -13.93 -12.91 -7.72
N ALA A 46 -14.34 -13.94 -8.48
CA ALA A 46 -15.48 -13.86 -9.38
C ALA A 46 -16.80 -13.54 -8.64
N GLY A 47 -16.95 -14.05 -7.42
CA GLY A 47 -18.09 -13.80 -6.53
C GLY A 47 -18.08 -12.46 -5.80
N THR A 48 -17.02 -11.64 -5.91
CA THR A 48 -16.95 -10.33 -5.22
C THR A 48 -18.01 -9.34 -5.73
N THR A 49 -18.27 -8.32 -4.92
CA THR A 49 -19.16 -7.18 -5.25
C THR A 49 -18.59 -6.23 -6.29
N TYR A 50 -17.34 -6.44 -6.69
CA TYR A 50 -16.65 -5.62 -7.67
C TYR A 50 -17.20 -5.75 -9.09
N ASP A 51 -17.02 -4.68 -9.87
CA ASP A 51 -17.22 -4.71 -11.32
C ASP A 51 -16.17 -5.61 -12.02
N ALA A 52 -16.41 -5.90 -13.29
CA ALA A 52 -15.53 -6.76 -14.08
C ALA A 52 -14.09 -6.24 -14.13
N LEU A 53 -13.90 -4.92 -14.23
CA LEU A 53 -12.59 -4.31 -14.33
C LEU A 53 -11.76 -4.51 -13.06
N LYS A 54 -12.34 -4.26 -11.89
CA LYS A 54 -11.68 -4.49 -10.59
C LYS A 54 -11.36 -5.97 -10.37
N LYS A 55 -12.25 -6.88 -10.79
CA LYS A 55 -11.98 -8.32 -10.77
C LYS A 55 -10.79 -8.68 -11.65
N ASP A 56 -10.74 -8.15 -12.88
CA ASP A 56 -9.60 -8.33 -13.77
C ASP A 56 -8.30 -7.76 -13.19
N CYS A 57 -8.35 -6.64 -12.45
CA CYS A 57 -7.19 -6.10 -11.75
C CYS A 57 -6.65 -7.03 -10.65
N LEU A 58 -7.54 -7.71 -9.91
CA LEU A 58 -7.13 -8.69 -8.89
C LEU A 58 -6.45 -9.90 -9.54
N VAL A 59 -6.98 -10.39 -10.67
CA VAL A 59 -6.36 -11.49 -11.42
C VAL A 59 -5.03 -11.05 -12.01
N TYR A 60 -4.95 -9.85 -12.59
CA TYR A 60 -3.71 -9.25 -13.09
C TYR A 60 -2.64 -9.22 -11.99
N PHE A 61 -3.00 -8.75 -10.78
CA PHE A 61 -2.11 -8.74 -9.62
C PHE A 61 -1.58 -10.14 -9.27
N LEU A 62 -2.44 -11.16 -9.29
CA LEU A 62 -2.02 -12.54 -9.03
C LEU A 62 -1.02 -13.05 -10.07
N LEU A 63 -1.27 -12.75 -11.35
CA LEU A 63 -0.38 -13.16 -12.44
C LEU A 63 1.03 -12.59 -12.31
N LYS A 64 1.18 -11.36 -11.77
CA LYS A 64 2.49 -10.73 -11.54
C LYS A 64 3.43 -11.54 -10.64
N TRP A 65 2.90 -12.38 -9.75
CA TRP A 65 3.74 -13.22 -8.89
C TRP A 65 4.61 -14.22 -9.67
N HIS A 66 4.23 -14.55 -10.90
CA HIS A 66 5.05 -15.39 -11.78
C HIS A 66 6.29 -14.67 -12.33
N GLN A 67 6.26 -13.34 -12.44
CA GLN A 67 7.35 -12.51 -12.96
C GLN A 67 7.88 -12.96 -14.35
N ASP A 68 6.99 -13.47 -15.20
CA ASP A 68 7.33 -13.98 -16.54
C ASP A 68 6.63 -13.21 -17.68
N GLY A 69 5.94 -12.11 -17.37
CA GLY A 69 5.28 -11.25 -18.35
C GLY A 69 3.91 -11.74 -18.81
N ARG A 70 3.38 -12.84 -18.25
CA ARG A 70 2.04 -13.34 -18.60
C ARG A 70 0.93 -12.35 -18.27
N GLU A 71 1.16 -11.46 -17.31
CA GLU A 71 0.24 -10.40 -16.94
C GLU A 71 0.04 -9.39 -18.07
N ASP A 72 1.03 -9.15 -18.93
CA ASP A 72 0.93 -8.16 -20.02
C ASP A 72 -0.08 -8.62 -21.06
N ARG A 73 -0.04 -9.90 -21.44
CA ARG A 73 -1.03 -10.48 -22.34
C ARG A 73 -2.43 -10.41 -21.72
N PHE A 74 -2.55 -10.74 -20.43
CA PHE A 74 -3.85 -10.67 -19.74
C PHE A 74 -4.40 -9.23 -19.71
N ARG A 75 -3.54 -8.24 -19.43
CA ARG A 75 -3.90 -6.82 -19.48
C ARG A 75 -4.48 -6.44 -20.84
N ASP A 76 -3.80 -6.85 -21.91
CA ASP A 76 -4.17 -6.50 -23.28
C ASP A 76 -5.47 -7.23 -23.70
N ASP A 77 -5.59 -8.52 -23.39
CA ASP A 77 -6.79 -9.34 -23.66
C ASP A 77 -8.04 -8.82 -22.92
N ARG A 78 -7.86 -8.28 -21.71
CA ARG A 78 -8.94 -7.70 -20.88
C ARG A 78 -9.10 -6.19 -21.06
N CYS A 79 -8.28 -5.55 -21.89
CA CYS A 79 -8.27 -4.10 -22.09
C CYS A 79 -8.21 -3.29 -20.78
N ILE A 80 -7.41 -3.75 -19.80
CA ILE A 80 -7.31 -3.07 -18.50
C ILE A 80 -6.68 -1.69 -18.71
N PRO A 81 -7.35 -0.58 -18.33
CA PRO A 81 -6.80 0.75 -18.58
C PRO A 81 -5.49 1.00 -17.83
N PRO A 82 -4.56 1.79 -18.38
CA PRO A 82 -3.21 1.96 -17.82
C PRO A 82 -3.17 2.44 -16.36
N GLN A 83 -4.14 3.25 -15.93
CA GLN A 83 -4.21 3.74 -14.55
C GLN A 83 -4.52 2.62 -13.54
N PHE A 84 -5.35 1.64 -13.94
CA PHE A 84 -5.66 0.49 -13.08
C PHE A 84 -4.49 -0.48 -13.02
N VAL A 85 -3.79 -0.66 -14.13
CA VAL A 85 -2.54 -1.43 -14.21
C VAL A 85 -1.47 -0.80 -13.31
N ALA A 86 -1.25 0.51 -13.42
CA ALA A 86 -0.27 1.23 -12.60
C ALA A 86 -0.58 1.13 -11.10
N LEU A 87 -1.87 1.17 -10.73
CA LEU A 87 -2.28 1.00 -9.34
C LEU A 87 -2.06 -0.44 -8.84
N ALA A 88 -2.45 -1.44 -9.63
CA ALA A 88 -2.22 -2.85 -9.31
C ALA A 88 -0.71 -3.16 -9.21
N ASP A 89 0.10 -2.62 -10.11
CA ASP A 89 1.57 -2.72 -10.07
C ASP A 89 2.13 -2.11 -8.78
N ALA A 90 1.67 -0.90 -8.41
CA ALA A 90 2.12 -0.24 -7.21
C ALA A 90 1.83 -1.07 -5.95
N TYR A 91 0.60 -1.59 -5.83
CA TYR A 91 0.23 -2.47 -4.72
C TYR A 91 1.04 -3.77 -4.73
N TRP A 92 1.29 -4.35 -5.89
CA TRP A 92 2.09 -5.57 -6.00
C TRP A 92 3.54 -5.35 -5.56
N TYR A 93 4.17 -4.24 -5.96
CA TYR A 93 5.52 -3.90 -5.51
C TYR A 93 5.59 -3.68 -3.98
N LEU A 94 4.55 -3.10 -3.38
CA LEU A 94 4.46 -2.91 -1.93
C LEU A 94 4.33 -4.26 -1.19
N ASP A 95 3.42 -5.12 -1.65
CA ASP A 95 3.12 -6.42 -1.04
C ASP A 95 4.20 -7.47 -1.29
N SER A 96 4.88 -7.43 -2.44
CA SER A 96 6.02 -8.32 -2.73
C SER A 96 7.30 -7.86 -2.04
N GLY A 97 7.40 -6.56 -1.72
CA GLY A 97 8.63 -5.94 -1.24
C GLY A 97 9.70 -5.76 -2.33
N ILE A 98 9.37 -6.06 -3.60
CA ILE A 98 10.29 -5.92 -4.72
C ILE A 98 10.19 -4.50 -5.23
N ASN A 99 11.33 -3.79 -5.34
CA ASN A 99 11.40 -2.46 -5.96
C ASN A 99 10.33 -1.46 -5.45
N ILE A 100 10.25 -1.29 -4.13
CA ILE A 100 9.25 -0.42 -3.48
C ILE A 100 9.37 1.04 -3.95
N ALA A 101 10.57 1.49 -4.33
CA ALA A 101 10.77 2.80 -4.94
C ALA A 101 9.97 2.99 -6.25
N ARG A 102 9.76 1.92 -7.02
CA ARG A 102 8.90 1.93 -8.21
C ARG A 102 7.44 2.11 -7.82
N ALA A 103 6.96 1.44 -6.77
CA ALA A 103 5.61 1.66 -6.24
C ALA A 103 5.36 3.13 -5.90
N VAL A 104 6.26 3.74 -5.13
CA VAL A 104 6.15 5.16 -4.75
C VAL A 104 6.13 6.08 -5.98
N SER A 105 6.88 5.72 -7.02
CA SER A 105 6.91 6.50 -8.26
C SER A 105 5.61 6.36 -9.06
N LEU A 106 4.99 5.19 -9.08
CA LEU A 106 3.66 4.98 -9.68
C LEU A 106 2.59 5.74 -8.90
N LEU A 107 2.61 5.63 -7.56
CA LEU A 107 1.65 6.29 -6.68
C LEU A 107 1.75 7.83 -6.72
N ALA A 108 2.83 8.40 -7.24
CA ALA A 108 2.95 9.85 -7.43
C ALA A 108 2.00 10.39 -8.52
N ASP A 109 1.47 9.56 -9.41
CA ASP A 109 0.49 9.97 -10.42
C ASP A 109 -0.84 10.36 -9.77
N ALA A 110 -1.22 11.64 -9.91
CA ALA A 110 -2.41 12.23 -9.30
C ALA A 110 -3.74 11.65 -9.80
N ARG A 111 -3.72 10.88 -10.89
CA ARG A 111 -4.92 10.22 -11.46
C ARG A 111 -5.24 8.91 -10.74
N LEU A 112 -4.32 8.37 -9.95
CA LEU A 112 -4.54 7.13 -9.21
C LEU A 112 -5.36 7.41 -7.95
N ASN A 113 -6.33 6.54 -7.67
CA ASN A 113 -7.05 6.55 -6.41
C ASN A 113 -6.18 5.91 -5.31
N ARG A 114 -6.08 6.54 -4.13
CA ARG A 114 -5.07 6.24 -3.09
C ARG A 114 -5.74 5.97 -1.73
N ASP A 115 -6.75 5.11 -1.74
CA ASP A 115 -7.61 4.85 -0.57
C ASP A 115 -6.91 4.15 0.62
N TYR A 116 -5.64 3.75 0.49
CA TYR A 116 -4.90 2.98 1.50
C TYR A 116 -3.62 3.65 1.99
N ALA A 117 -3.66 4.98 2.15
CA ALA A 117 -2.50 5.78 2.52
C ALA A 117 -1.78 5.29 3.79
N SER A 118 -2.51 4.98 4.85
CA SER A 118 -1.94 4.50 6.12
C SER A 118 -1.19 3.18 5.93
N LYS A 119 -1.78 2.26 5.15
CA LYS A 119 -1.12 0.99 4.85
C LYS A 119 0.16 1.19 4.03
N ILE A 120 0.13 2.10 3.05
CA ILE A 120 1.31 2.44 2.26
C ILE A 120 2.40 3.04 3.16
N ILE A 121 2.06 3.99 4.04
CA ILE A 121 3.02 4.60 4.97
C ILE A 121 3.61 3.54 5.90
N GLN A 122 2.80 2.67 6.47
CA GLN A 122 3.26 1.54 7.29
C GLN A 122 4.29 0.69 6.54
N ILE A 123 4.00 0.30 5.29
CA ILE A 123 4.91 -0.49 4.46
C ILE A 123 6.24 0.24 4.25
N LEU A 124 6.19 1.53 3.91
CA LEU A 124 7.40 2.33 3.68
C LEU A 124 8.24 2.52 4.95
N SER A 125 7.59 2.62 6.11
CA SER A 125 8.27 2.72 7.41
C SER A 125 8.97 1.42 7.80
N VAL A 126 8.37 0.25 7.49
CA VAL A 126 8.99 -1.06 7.75
C VAL A 126 10.25 -1.30 6.92
N GLU A 127 10.33 -0.73 5.71
CA GLU A 127 11.56 -0.76 4.91
C GLU A 127 12.70 0.06 5.50
N ASN A 128 12.42 0.84 6.56
CA ASN A 128 13.36 1.76 7.18
C ASN A 128 13.97 2.75 6.18
N ASP A 129 13.19 3.13 5.15
CA ASP A 129 13.59 4.12 4.16
C ASP A 129 12.71 5.36 4.26
N SER A 130 13.07 6.23 5.21
CA SER A 130 12.45 7.54 5.40
C SER A 130 12.48 8.42 4.14
N LYS A 131 13.39 8.18 3.17
CA LYS A 131 13.36 8.91 1.89
C LYS A 131 12.12 8.54 1.10
N LEU A 132 11.68 7.28 1.13
CA LEU A 132 10.49 6.82 0.43
C LEU A 132 9.22 7.35 1.10
N VAL A 133 9.14 7.33 2.44
CA VAL A 133 8.04 7.99 3.18
C VAL A 133 7.94 9.45 2.76
N ARG A 134 9.07 10.18 2.77
CA ARG A 134 9.06 11.59 2.38
C ARG A 134 8.65 11.81 0.93
N LYS A 135 9.15 10.98 0.01
CA LYS A 135 8.80 11.07 -1.41
C LYS A 135 7.30 10.86 -1.58
N TYR A 136 6.75 9.77 -1.01
CA TYR A 136 5.33 9.47 -1.07
C TYR A 136 4.47 10.60 -0.50
N VAL A 137 4.72 11.05 0.73
CA VAL A 137 3.89 12.10 1.36
C VAL A 137 3.95 13.41 0.56
N ARG A 138 5.13 13.81 0.06
CA ARG A 138 5.28 15.06 -0.70
C ARG A 138 4.63 15.00 -2.10
N THR A 139 4.70 13.86 -2.79
CA THR A 139 4.16 13.74 -4.16
C THR A 139 2.70 13.33 -4.17
N ALA A 140 2.33 12.38 -3.32
CA ALA A 140 0.97 11.84 -3.26
C ALA A 140 0.05 12.67 -2.35
N LYS A 141 0.59 13.48 -1.43
CA LYS A 141 -0.16 14.32 -0.50
C LYS A 141 -1.37 13.60 0.13
N PRO A 142 -1.16 12.40 0.71
CA PRO A 142 -2.25 11.70 1.38
C PRO A 142 -2.76 12.53 2.55
N LEU A 143 -4.02 12.32 2.91
CA LEU A 143 -4.56 12.86 4.15
C LEU A 143 -3.93 12.09 5.33
N LEU A 144 -3.19 12.79 6.19
CA LEU A 144 -2.55 12.21 7.38
C LEU A 144 -3.44 12.49 8.60
N THR A 145 -4.27 11.51 8.96
CA THR A 145 -5.14 11.58 10.14
C THR A 145 -4.72 10.63 11.25
N GLU A 146 -4.16 9.48 10.89
CA GLU A 146 -3.77 8.47 11.86
C GLU A 146 -2.50 8.89 12.62
N PRO A 147 -2.46 8.74 13.97
CA PRO A 147 -1.30 9.09 14.77
C PRO A 147 0.00 8.43 14.30
N ASP A 148 -0.06 7.17 13.90
CA ASP A 148 1.11 6.41 13.47
C ASP A 148 1.65 6.90 12.10
N ASP A 149 0.76 7.36 11.21
CA ASP A 149 1.15 7.96 9.93
C ASP A 149 1.82 9.32 10.14
N ILE A 150 1.29 10.10 11.08
CA ILE A 150 1.81 11.41 11.48
C ILE A 150 3.18 11.26 12.15
N ASP A 151 3.35 10.26 13.02
CA ASP A 151 4.64 9.89 13.62
C ASP A 151 5.66 9.52 12.53
N ALA A 152 5.29 8.59 11.64
CA ALA A 152 6.17 8.12 10.57
C ALA A 152 6.65 9.28 9.66
N TRP A 153 5.74 10.17 9.28
CA TRP A 153 6.09 11.35 8.51
C TRP A 153 6.99 12.32 9.30
N THR A 154 6.72 12.53 10.58
CA THR A 154 7.51 13.44 11.43
C THR A 154 8.93 12.93 11.64
N ILE A 155 9.10 11.64 11.92
CA ILE A 155 10.41 10.97 11.99
C ILE A 155 11.13 11.09 10.65
N ALA A 156 10.43 10.82 9.55
CA ALA A 156 11.01 10.92 8.23
C ALA A 156 11.44 12.36 7.90
N LEU A 157 10.73 13.39 8.36
CA LEU A 157 11.19 14.79 8.29
C LEU A 157 12.44 15.01 9.12
N ALA A 158 12.47 14.54 10.36
CA ALA A 158 13.54 14.78 11.32
C ALA A 158 14.88 14.23 10.83
N GLU A 159 14.87 13.02 10.27
CA GLU A 159 16.06 12.39 9.66
C GLU A 159 16.63 13.17 8.47
N SER A 160 15.80 13.91 7.75
CA SER A 160 16.28 14.79 6.68
C SER A 160 16.78 16.12 7.22
N LYS A 161 15.92 16.77 8.02
CA LYS A 161 16.09 18.10 8.58
C LYS A 161 15.23 18.21 9.82
N MET A 162 15.85 18.12 11.00
CA MET A 162 15.17 18.28 12.30
C MET A 162 14.24 19.50 12.36
N MET A 163 14.66 20.62 11.77
CA MET A 163 13.86 21.84 11.78
C MET A 163 12.54 21.72 11.01
N ASP A 164 12.49 20.93 9.94
CA ASP A 164 11.24 20.71 9.19
C ASP A 164 10.22 19.96 10.07
N ALA A 165 10.69 18.97 10.83
CA ALA A 165 9.86 18.22 11.78
C ALA A 165 9.42 19.09 12.97
N TRP A 166 10.32 19.92 13.49
CA TRP A 166 10.01 20.86 14.56
C TRP A 166 8.97 21.91 14.14
N LEU A 167 9.00 22.37 12.89
CA LEU A 167 7.98 23.26 12.36
C LEU A 167 6.66 22.53 12.12
N TYR A 168 6.72 21.27 11.68
CA TYR A 168 5.53 20.47 11.44
C TYR A 168 4.71 20.24 12.72
N GLN A 169 5.32 19.89 13.86
CA GLN A 169 4.54 19.74 15.10
C GLN A 169 3.79 21.02 15.52
N ARG A 170 4.30 22.21 15.13
CA ARG A 170 3.65 23.50 15.43
C ARG A 170 2.41 23.78 14.59
N THR A 171 2.11 22.97 13.57
CA THR A 171 0.83 23.08 12.84
C THR A 171 -0.34 22.57 13.66
N PHE A 172 -0.07 21.83 14.74
CA PHE A 172 -1.07 21.38 15.71
C PHE A 172 -1.21 22.41 16.83
N SER A 173 -2.40 22.52 17.42
CA SER A 173 -2.65 23.44 18.54
C SER A 173 -1.79 23.07 19.76
N GLU A 174 -1.49 24.05 20.61
CA GLU A 174 -0.70 23.84 21.84
C GLU A 174 -1.35 22.85 22.81
N THR A 175 -2.68 22.77 22.79
CA THR A 175 -3.46 21.84 23.61
C THR A 175 -3.71 20.49 22.95
N SER A 176 -3.15 20.25 21.76
CA SER A 176 -3.34 18.99 21.05
C SER A 176 -2.44 17.90 21.62
N GLU A 177 -3.03 16.76 22.01
CA GLU A 177 -2.28 15.55 22.39
C GLU A 177 -1.30 15.10 21.30
N MET A 178 -1.65 15.34 20.03
CA MET A 178 -0.78 15.02 18.89
C MET A 178 0.53 15.83 18.93
N ARG A 179 0.46 17.11 19.32
CA ARG A 179 1.65 17.95 19.40
C ARG A 179 2.58 17.47 20.50
N GLU A 180 2.04 17.12 21.66
CA GLU A 180 2.80 16.55 22.77
C GLU A 180 3.48 15.24 22.36
N ARG A 181 2.72 14.33 21.74
CA ARG A 181 3.25 13.07 21.18
C ARG A 181 4.42 13.31 20.24
N LEU A 182 4.28 14.25 19.29
CA LEU A 182 5.33 14.56 18.32
C LEU A 182 6.56 15.17 18.96
N ILE A 183 6.41 16.02 19.97
CA ILE A 183 7.54 16.59 20.71
C ILE A 183 8.32 15.49 21.42
N LEU A 184 7.64 14.57 22.11
CA LEU A 184 8.29 13.43 22.77
C LEU A 184 9.06 12.57 21.76
N ARG A 185 8.41 12.23 20.63
CA ARG A 185 9.03 11.47 19.54
C ARG A 185 10.28 12.12 18.93
N LEU A 186 10.37 13.45 18.93
CA LEU A 186 11.52 14.19 18.39
C LEU A 186 12.69 14.28 19.37
N LEU A 187 12.46 14.00 20.65
CA LEU A 187 13.46 14.08 21.71
C LEU A 187 14.05 12.70 22.08
N ASP A 188 13.36 11.61 21.71
CA ASP A 188 13.84 10.23 21.78
C ASP A 188 14.90 9.93 20.70
#